data_AF-S9XFP5-F1
#
_entry.id   AF-S9XFP5-F1
#
_cell.length_a   1.000
_cell.length_b   1.000
_cell.length_c   1.000
_cell.angle_alpha   90.00
_cell.angle_beta   90.00
_cell.angle_gamma   90.00
#
_symmetry.space_group_name_H-M   'P 1'
#
loop_
_entity.id
_entity.type
_entity.pdbx_description
1 polymer ?
#
loop_
_entity_poly.entity_id
_entity_poly.type
_entity_poly.pdbx_seq_one_letter_code
_entity_poly.pdbx_strand_id
1 'polypeptide(L)' 'MLAGALHFHLTTTDNMGKVHGSLARAGKVKSQCPKVEKQEKPKQPKGRAHKRLVYVRRFVNVTNMAGGKRRMNPSS' A
#
# COMPACT_ATOMS: atom_id res chain seq x y z
N MET A 1 -47.02 -54.12 5.01
CA MET A 1 -47.22 -53.59 3.64
C MET A 1 -47.50 -52.11 3.76
N LEU A 2 -46.47 -51.27 3.66
CA LEU A 2 -46.05 -50.55 2.43
C LEU A 2 -46.88 -49.27 2.17
N ALA A 3 -46.45 -48.15 2.76
CA ALA A 3 -46.60 -46.80 2.20
C ALA A 3 -45.69 -45.83 2.98
N GLY A 4 -44.56 -45.45 2.38
CA GLY A 4 -43.63 -44.48 2.95
C GLY A 4 -42.75 -43.92 1.84
N ALA A 5 -43.20 -42.81 1.26
CA ALA A 5 -42.63 -42.17 0.09
C ALA A 5 -41.14 -41.83 0.28
N LEU A 6 -40.30 -42.43 -0.55
CA LEU A 6 -38.93 -41.98 -0.79
C LEU A 6 -38.99 -40.64 -1.52
N HIS A 7 -38.96 -39.54 -0.76
CA HIS A 7 -38.70 -38.21 -1.29
C HIS A 7 -37.22 -38.11 -1.66
N PHE A 8 -37.03 -38.22 -2.97
CA PHE A 8 -35.87 -37.84 -3.74
C PHE A 8 -35.45 -36.39 -3.44
N HIS A 9 -34.25 -36.18 -2.88
CA HIS A 9 -33.61 -34.86 -2.88
C HIS A 9 -32.12 -35.00 -3.23
N LEU A 10 -31.85 -34.99 -4.53
CA LEU A 10 -30.54 -34.70 -5.10
C LEU A 10 -30.23 -33.21 -4.90
N THR A 11 -29.35 -32.86 -3.96
CA THR A 11 -28.63 -31.57 -3.98
C THR A 11 -27.26 -31.73 -3.33
N THR A 12 -26.23 -31.91 -4.14
CA THR A 12 -24.84 -31.48 -3.83
C THR A 12 -24.02 -31.51 -5.12
N THR A 13 -24.48 -30.76 -6.12
CA THR A 13 -23.61 -30.27 -7.19
C THR A 13 -23.12 -28.90 -6.78
N ASP A 14 -21.98 -28.80 -6.12
CA ASP A 14 -21.21 -27.57 -6.11
C ASP A 14 -19.72 -27.94 -6.07
N ASN A 15 -19.20 -28.20 -7.27
CA ASN A 15 -17.79 -28.33 -7.60
C ASN A 15 -17.06 -27.01 -7.32
N MET A 16 -16.74 -26.72 -6.06
CA MET A 16 -15.80 -25.66 -5.70
C MET A 16 -14.38 -26.23 -5.74
N GLY A 17 -13.74 -26.08 -6.90
CA GLY A 17 -12.41 -26.61 -7.20
C GLY A 17 -11.40 -26.38 -6.06
N LYS A 18 -10.65 -27.43 -5.73
CA LYS A 18 -9.49 -27.36 -4.82
C LYS A 18 -8.48 -26.35 -5.37
N VAL A 19 -8.54 -25.12 -4.86
CA VAL A 19 -7.56 -24.09 -5.19
C VAL A 19 -6.25 -24.44 -4.47
N HIS A 20 -5.20 -24.76 -5.22
CA HIS A 20 -3.88 -25.01 -4.64
C HIS A 20 -3.17 -23.69 -4.38
N GLY A 21 -3.07 -23.35 -3.10
CA GLY A 21 -2.48 -22.10 -2.61
C GLY A 21 -3.06 -21.79 -1.24
N SER A 22 -2.29 -21.99 -0.18
CA SER A 22 -2.76 -21.70 1.17
C SER A 22 -2.72 -20.21 1.46
N LEU A 23 -3.80 -19.69 2.04
CA LEU A 23 -3.87 -18.32 2.58
C LEU A 23 -3.01 -18.14 3.85
N ALA A 24 -2.32 -19.18 4.30
CA ALA A 24 -1.53 -19.23 5.53
C ALA A 24 -0.43 -18.16 5.63
N ARG A 25 -0.01 -17.57 4.50
CA ARG A 25 1.03 -16.52 4.45
C ARG A 25 0.48 -15.10 4.34
N ALA A 26 -0.85 -14.93 4.30
CA ALA A 26 -1.46 -13.61 4.21
C ALA A 26 -1.07 -12.75 5.41
N GLY A 27 -0.57 -11.54 5.16
CA GLY A 27 -0.23 -10.58 6.22
C GLY A 27 1.08 -10.84 6.99
N LYS A 28 1.81 -11.94 6.74
CA LYS A 28 3.06 -12.30 7.46
C LYS A 28 4.06 -11.13 7.56
N VAL A 29 4.27 -10.41 6.46
CA VAL A 29 5.24 -9.31 6.40
C VAL A 29 4.79 -8.12 7.25
N LYS A 30 3.48 -7.81 7.25
CA LYS A 30 2.93 -6.65 7.97
C LYS A 30 2.99 -6.82 9.49
N SER A 31 2.85 -8.05 10.00
CA SER A 31 2.97 -8.35 11.43
C SER A 31 4.41 -8.48 11.91
N GLN A 32 5.34 -8.88 11.03
CA GLN A 32 6.77 -8.97 11.34
C GLN A 32 7.46 -7.61 11.40
N CYS A 33 7.01 -6.61 10.62
CA CYS A 33 7.62 -5.29 10.64
C CYS A 33 7.35 -4.57 11.98
N PRO A 34 8.38 -3.95 12.60
CA PRO A 34 8.19 -3.14 13.80
C PRO A 34 7.24 -1.98 13.49
N LYS A 35 6.30 -1.73 14.41
CA LYS A 35 5.33 -0.65 14.25
C LYS A 35 5.98 0.67 14.62
N VAL A 36 6.53 1.36 13.62
CA VAL A 36 7.07 2.71 13.82
C VAL A 36 5.91 3.72 13.86
N GLU A 37 5.83 4.48 14.95
CA GLU A 37 4.88 5.58 15.09
C GLU A 37 5.23 6.72 14.12
N LYS A 38 4.20 7.44 13.67
CA LYS A 38 4.41 8.58 12.79
C LYS A 38 5.01 9.72 13.60
N GLN A 39 6.23 10.11 13.26
CA GLN A 39 6.81 11.34 13.79
C GLN A 39 5.97 12.54 13.36
N GLU A 40 5.73 13.46 14.29
CA GLU A 40 5.06 14.72 13.99
C GLU A 40 5.99 15.58 13.12
N LYS A 41 5.57 15.81 11.87
CA LYS A 41 6.29 16.67 10.92
C LYS A 41 5.46 17.93 10.69
N PRO A 42 6.11 19.12 10.63
CA PRO A 42 5.39 20.36 10.38
C PRO A 42 4.66 20.28 9.04
N LYS A 43 3.43 20.82 9.03
CA LYS A 43 2.58 20.84 7.84
C LYS A 43 3.26 21.64 6.74
N GLN A 44 3.46 21.02 5.60
CA GLN A 44 3.93 21.73 4.42
C GLN A 44 2.81 22.66 3.92
N PRO A 45 3.12 23.92 3.57
CA PRO A 45 2.12 24.83 3.01
C PRO A 45 1.61 24.25 1.68
N LYS A 46 0.35 24.53 1.34
CA LYS A 46 -0.31 24.03 0.12
C LYS A 46 -0.41 25.13 -0.95
N GLY A 47 -0.63 24.73 -2.20
CA GLY A 47 -0.93 25.65 -3.31
C GLY A 47 0.24 26.54 -3.74
N ARG A 48 -0.01 27.85 -3.87
CA ARG A 48 0.95 28.83 -4.40
C ARG A 48 2.20 28.96 -3.52
N ALA A 49 2.03 28.94 -2.20
CA ALA A 49 3.14 29.01 -1.26
C ALA A 49 4.10 27.82 -1.44
N HIS A 50 3.56 26.61 -1.62
CA HIS A 50 4.37 25.42 -1.91
C HIS A 50 5.14 25.55 -3.22
N LYS A 51 4.46 26.01 -4.29
CA LYS A 51 5.11 26.21 -5.60
C LYS A 51 6.26 27.21 -5.52
N ARG A 52 6.12 28.29 -4.73
CA ARG A 52 7.21 29.25 -4.48
C ARG A 52 8.40 28.58 -3.78
N LEU A 53 8.15 27.83 -2.71
CA LEU A 53 9.22 27.11 -1.99
C LEU A 53 9.93 26.07 -2.86
N VAL A 54 9.19 25.38 -3.73
CA VAL A 54 9.76 24.41 -4.66
C VAL A 54 10.61 25.13 -5.72
N TYR A 55 10.14 26.23 -6.30
CA TYR A 55 10.90 27.01 -7.28
C TYR A 55 12.20 27.55 -6.71
N VAL A 56 12.16 28.20 -5.55
CA VAL A 56 13.34 28.76 -4.87
C VAL A 56 14.35 27.66 -4.55
N ARG A 57 13.91 26.54 -3.95
CA ARG A 57 14.80 25.40 -3.63
C ARG A 57 15.42 24.74 -4.85
N ARG A 58 14.70 24.70 -5.98
CA ARG A 58 15.12 23.96 -7.17
C ARG A 58 16.01 24.79 -8.08
N PHE A 59 15.67 26.05 -8.29
CA PHE A 59 16.30 26.91 -9.29
C PHE A 59 17.18 27.94 -8.61
N VAL A 60 16.60 28.88 -7.87
CA VAL A 60 17.32 30.03 -7.30
C VAL A 60 18.48 29.59 -6.38
N ASN A 61 18.23 28.69 -5.42
CA ASN A 61 19.28 28.35 -4.45
C ASN A 61 20.36 27.43 -5.02
N VAL A 62 20.03 26.61 -6.03
CA VAL A 62 20.99 25.66 -6.63
C VAL A 62 21.84 26.34 -7.70
N THR A 63 21.31 27.33 -8.42
CA THR A 63 22.08 28.09 -9.42
C THR A 63 23.15 28.99 -8.79
N ASN A 64 22.92 29.43 -7.55
CA ASN A 64 23.80 30.36 -6.85
C ASN A 64 24.92 29.66 -6.05
N MET A 65 24.97 28.32 -6.03
CA MET A 65 26.01 27.55 -5.37
C MET A 65 27.00 26.96 -6.38
N ALA A 66 28.29 27.22 -6.17
CA ALA A 66 29.37 26.61 -6.95
C ALA A 66 29.34 25.07 -6.78
N GLY A 67 29.26 24.33 -7.89
CA GLY A 67 29.07 22.85 -7.88
C GLY A 67 27.65 22.36 -8.22
N GLY A 68 26.85 23.20 -8.90
CA GLY A 68 25.41 23.13 -9.19
C GLY A 68 24.79 21.86 -9.80
N LYS A 69 24.99 20.69 -9.18
CA LYS A 69 24.20 19.50 -9.51
C LYS A 69 23.02 19.41 -8.54
N ARG A 70 21.79 19.56 -9.08
CA ARG A 70 20.53 19.38 -8.32
C ARG A 70 20.50 17.98 -7.69
N ARG A 71 20.59 17.90 -6.36
CA ARG A 71 20.39 16.64 -5.61
C ARG A 71 19.18 16.80 -4.72
N MET A 72 18.12 16.05 -5.01
CA MET A 72 16.95 15.95 -4.15
C MET A 72 17.03 14.60 -3.44
N ASN A 73 17.05 14.63 -2.11
CA ASN A 73 17.27 13.47 -1.26
C ASN A 73 18.57 12.70 -1.59
N PRO A 74 19.75 13.34 -1.47
CA PRO A 74 21.01 12.60 -1.52
C PRO A 74 21.10 11.66 -0.31
N SER A 75 21.32 10.38 -0.57
CA SER A 75 21.83 9.46 0.43
C SER A 75 23.35 9.66 0.50
N SER A 76 23.79 10.66 1.26
CA SER A 76 25.19 10.92 1.60
C SER A 76 25.36 10.82 3.11
#